data_AF-A0A1J4LV71-F1
#
_entry.id   AF-A0A1J4LV71-F1
#
_cell.length_a   1.000
_cell.length_b   1.000
_cell.length_c   1.000
_cell.angle_alpha   90.00
_cell.angle_beta   90.00
_cell.angle_gamma   90.00
#
_symmetry.space_group_name_H-M   'P 1'
#
loop_
_entity.id
_entity.type
_entity.pdbx_description
1 polymer ?
#
loop_
_entity_poly.entity_id
_entity_poly.type
_entity_poly.pdbx_seq_one_letter_code
_entity_poly.pdbx_strand_id
1 'polypeptide(L)'
;MKSDESAPSETARSKIDREGTAATTGADRWANVAYEQRRPAEIVYDQYWNHVRHVEEEMWAYTRIWALIITAVFTVLGSSIPIEAKLGAAFFGVVMSVLGFFIVYLLRVPFLDFFLTTELIAKNDFELPASHRRTDDITDFRIDKGVDIPDVLVIVYATVTGVLIASGGVLVDQTHLGLGAGTVVTVSLLIVYRRHIVPKYKETVSDLLKSFDEE
;
A
#
# COMPACT_ATOMS: atom_id res chain seq x y z
N MET A 1 -30.05 44.85 -50.88
CA MET A 1 -29.73 43.41 -50.81
C MET A 1 -29.82 43.01 -49.36
N LYS A 2 -30.92 42.36 -48.98
CA LYS A 2 -31.14 41.77 -47.65
C LYS A 2 -30.80 40.29 -47.77
N SER A 3 -29.89 39.79 -46.95
CA SER A 3 -29.63 38.36 -46.80
C SER A 3 -30.51 37.84 -45.66
N ASP A 4 -31.40 36.91 -46.01
CA ASP A 4 -32.23 36.17 -45.06
C ASP A 4 -31.35 35.17 -44.28
N GLU A 5 -31.41 35.27 -42.95
CA GLU A 5 -30.79 34.35 -42.01
C GLU A 5 -31.89 33.38 -41.53
N SER A 6 -31.93 32.19 -42.12
CA SER A 6 -32.88 31.15 -41.77
C SER A 6 -32.40 30.38 -40.53
N ALA A 7 -33.21 30.42 -39.48
CA ALA A 7 -32.98 29.68 -38.24
C ALA A 7 -33.03 28.15 -38.49
N PRO A 8 -32.18 27.35 -37.81
CA PRO A 8 -32.20 25.90 -37.94
C PRO A 8 -33.47 25.28 -37.32
N SER A 9 -34.05 24.33 -38.03
CA SER A 9 -35.31 23.65 -37.70
C SER A 9 -35.26 22.85 -36.39
N GLU A 10 -36.33 22.99 -35.62
CA GLU A 10 -36.61 22.35 -34.31
C GLU A 10 -36.54 20.81 -34.31
N THR A 11 -36.57 20.19 -35.49
CA THR A 11 -36.55 18.73 -35.68
C THR A 11 -35.18 18.09 -35.41
N ALA A 12 -34.09 18.87 -35.37
CA ALA A 12 -32.74 18.36 -35.09
C ALA A 12 -32.42 18.24 -33.58
N ARG A 13 -33.22 18.86 -32.69
CA ARG A 13 -32.99 18.78 -31.24
C ARG A 13 -33.57 17.54 -30.57
N SER A 14 -34.60 16.89 -31.15
CA SER A 14 -35.25 15.74 -30.49
C SER A 14 -34.55 14.40 -30.67
N LYS A 15 -33.46 14.33 -31.45
CA LYS A 15 -32.73 13.09 -31.73
C LYS A 15 -31.47 12.89 -30.88
N ILE A 16 -31.01 13.92 -30.16
CA ILE A 16 -29.81 13.84 -29.30
C ILE A 16 -30.17 13.37 -27.87
N ASP A 17 -31.44 13.43 -27.48
CA ASP A 17 -31.89 13.02 -26.13
C ASP A 17 -32.29 11.53 -26.03
N ARG A 18 -32.10 10.72 -27.08
CA ARG A 18 -32.58 9.31 -27.11
C ARG A 18 -31.53 8.21 -27.18
N GLU A 19 -30.24 8.52 -27.25
CA GLU A 19 -29.17 7.50 -27.29
C GLU A 19 -28.19 7.55 -26.10
N GLY A 20 -28.55 8.27 -25.03
CA GLY A 20 -27.74 8.37 -23.80
C GLY A 20 -28.17 7.49 -22.63
N THR A 21 -29.22 6.68 -22.75
CA THR A 21 -29.56 5.67 -21.72
C THR A 21 -28.75 4.40 -21.95
N ALA A 22 -27.45 4.49 -21.67
CA ALA A 22 -26.68 3.32 -21.30
C ALA A 22 -27.41 2.67 -20.12
N ALA A 23 -27.76 1.39 -20.29
CA ALA A 23 -28.41 0.58 -19.28
C ALA A 23 -27.54 0.54 -18.02
N THR A 24 -27.81 1.47 -17.10
CA THR A 24 -27.43 1.34 -15.71
C THR A 24 -28.13 0.09 -15.22
N THR A 25 -27.33 -0.91 -14.89
CA THR A 25 -27.84 -2.17 -14.38
C THR A 25 -28.66 -1.88 -13.13
N GLY A 26 -29.65 -2.72 -12.80
CA GLY A 26 -30.45 -2.51 -11.59
C GLY A 26 -29.61 -2.32 -10.32
N ALA A 27 -28.37 -2.83 -10.29
CA ALA A 27 -27.38 -2.61 -9.24
C ALA A 27 -26.97 -1.12 -9.09
N ASP A 28 -26.75 -0.40 -10.20
CA ASP A 28 -26.38 1.02 -10.19
C ASP A 28 -27.50 1.90 -9.66
N ARG A 29 -28.76 1.51 -9.91
CA ARG A 29 -29.94 2.23 -9.41
C ARG A 29 -30.05 2.17 -7.89
N TRP A 30 -29.74 1.02 -7.28
CA TRP A 30 -29.77 0.87 -5.82
C TRP A 30 -28.54 1.48 -5.14
N ALA A 31 -27.38 1.46 -5.80
CA ALA A 31 -26.19 2.15 -5.33
C ALA A 31 -26.41 3.67 -5.23
N ASN A 32 -27.09 4.27 -6.21
CA ASN A 32 -27.39 5.71 -6.21
C ASN A 32 -28.44 6.12 -5.16
N VAL A 33 -29.48 5.31 -4.93
CA VAL A 33 -30.49 5.59 -3.89
C VAL A 33 -29.91 5.45 -2.48
N ALA A 34 -29.00 4.51 -2.25
CA ALA A 34 -28.26 4.40 -1.00
C ALA A 34 -27.28 5.57 -0.78
N TYR A 35 -26.81 6.20 -1.87
CA TYR A 35 -25.93 7.37 -1.83
C TYR A 35 -26.69 8.66 -1.49
N GLU A 36 -27.92 8.83 -2.00
CA GLU A 36 -28.78 10.00 -1.71
C GLU A 36 -29.23 10.10 -0.24
N GLN A 37 -29.16 9.01 0.52
CA GLN A 37 -29.50 9.01 1.96
C GLN A 37 -28.29 9.16 2.89
N ARG A 38 -27.06 9.14 2.37
CA ARG A 38 -25.84 9.27 3.18
C ARG A 38 -25.55 10.72 3.47
N ARG A 39 -25.10 10.99 4.70
CA ARG A 39 -24.65 12.35 5.06
C ARG A 39 -23.38 12.67 4.26
N PRO A 40 -23.17 13.92 3.81
CA PRO A 40 -21.94 14.32 3.12
C PRO A 40 -20.66 13.92 3.87
N ALA A 41 -20.68 13.95 5.20
CA ALA A 41 -19.59 13.50 6.06
C ALA A 41 -19.26 11.99 5.92
N GLU A 42 -20.27 11.14 5.75
CA GLU A 42 -20.10 9.70 5.54
C GLU A 42 -19.46 9.42 4.18
N ILE A 43 -19.84 10.19 3.15
CA ILE A 43 -19.26 10.09 1.81
C ILE A 43 -17.78 10.49 1.83
N VAL A 44 -17.44 11.60 2.49
CA VAL A 44 -16.06 12.06 2.60
C VAL A 44 -15.21 11.06 3.39
N TYR A 45 -15.73 10.54 4.51
CA TYR A 45 -15.07 9.49 5.27
C TYR A 45 -14.80 8.23 4.42
N ASP A 46 -15.79 7.75 3.68
CA ASP A 46 -15.62 6.59 2.80
C ASP A 46 -14.57 6.82 1.71
N GLN A 47 -14.43 8.04 1.19
CA GLN A 47 -13.39 8.39 0.23
C GLN A 47 -11.99 8.31 0.85
N TYR A 48 -11.80 8.88 2.05
CA TYR A 48 -10.54 8.78 2.79
C TYR A 48 -10.20 7.32 3.14
N TRP A 49 -11.21 6.55 3.58
CA TRP A 49 -11.05 5.14 3.87
C TRP A 49 -10.64 4.33 2.63
N ASN A 50 -11.26 4.59 1.49
CA ASN A 50 -10.90 3.95 0.23
C ASN A 50 -9.45 4.28 -0.19
N HIS A 51 -8.97 5.50 0.10
CA HIS A 51 -7.57 5.85 -0.15
C HIS A 51 -6.61 5.03 0.74
N VAL A 52 -6.91 4.89 2.03
CA VAL A 52 -6.13 4.05 2.95
C VAL A 52 -6.06 2.59 2.46
N ARG A 53 -7.20 2.04 2.01
CA ARG A 53 -7.27 0.69 1.44
C ARG A 53 -6.48 0.55 0.14
N HIS A 54 -6.48 1.57 -0.70
CA HIS A 54 -5.70 1.58 -1.94
C HIS A 54 -4.20 1.43 -1.66
N VAL A 55 -3.66 2.19 -0.70
CA VAL A 55 -2.23 2.10 -0.30
C VAL A 55 -1.86 0.70 0.20
N GLU A 56 -2.75 0.08 0.99
CA GLU A 56 -2.56 -1.30 1.45
C GLU A 56 -2.55 -2.30 0.27
N GLU A 57 -3.46 -2.14 -0.67
CA GLU A 57 -3.55 -3.00 -1.87
C GLU A 57 -2.33 -2.87 -2.78
N GLU A 58 -1.78 -1.65 -2.93
CA GLU A 58 -0.53 -1.41 -3.67
C GLU A 58 0.66 -2.15 -3.02
N MET A 59 0.79 -2.09 -1.70
CA MET A 59 1.81 -2.83 -0.97
C MET A 59 1.70 -4.34 -1.22
N TRP A 60 0.49 -4.89 -1.22
CA TRP A 60 0.25 -6.31 -1.51
C TRP A 60 0.49 -6.67 -2.98
N ALA A 61 0.14 -5.80 -3.92
CA ALA A 61 0.40 -6.00 -5.34
C ALA A 61 1.90 -6.07 -5.59
N TYR A 62 2.67 -5.15 -5.02
CA TYR A 62 4.13 -5.15 -5.09
C TYR A 62 4.73 -6.44 -4.50
N THR A 63 4.28 -6.84 -3.30
CA THR A 63 4.76 -8.05 -2.63
C THR A 63 4.51 -9.31 -3.45
N ARG A 64 3.34 -9.41 -4.10
CA ARG A 64 3.00 -10.53 -4.99
C ARG A 64 3.93 -10.61 -6.20
N ILE A 65 4.17 -9.48 -6.87
CA ILE A 65 5.09 -9.41 -8.02
C ILE A 65 6.52 -9.78 -7.57
N TRP A 66 6.97 -9.26 -6.44
CA TRP A 66 8.26 -9.60 -5.87
C TRP A 66 8.39 -11.10 -5.57
N ALA A 67 7.37 -11.73 -4.99
CA ALA A 67 7.40 -13.15 -4.66
C ALA A 67 7.56 -14.04 -5.90
N LEU A 68 6.91 -13.68 -7.02
CA LEU A 68 7.08 -14.36 -8.31
C LEU A 68 8.51 -14.21 -8.83
N ILE A 69 9.06 -12.98 -8.78
CA ILE A 69 10.43 -12.70 -9.21
C ILE A 69 11.45 -13.49 -8.39
N ILE A 70 11.31 -13.49 -7.06
CA ILE A 70 12.22 -14.21 -6.17
C ILE A 70 12.13 -15.72 -6.34
N THR A 71 10.94 -16.25 -6.60
CA THR A 71 10.78 -17.67 -6.94
C THR A 71 11.55 -18.03 -8.21
N ALA A 72 11.51 -17.18 -9.23
CA ALA A 72 12.30 -17.36 -10.45
C ALA A 72 13.81 -17.28 -10.17
N VAL A 73 14.26 -16.34 -9.33
CA VAL A 73 15.66 -16.23 -8.90
C VAL A 73 16.13 -17.53 -8.23
N PHE A 74 15.39 -18.06 -7.25
CA PHE A 74 15.76 -19.32 -6.59
C PHE A 74 15.77 -20.52 -7.54
N THR A 75 14.86 -20.54 -8.52
CA THR A 75 14.87 -21.56 -9.58
C THR A 75 16.17 -21.51 -10.39
N VAL A 76 16.65 -20.32 -10.77
CA VAL A 76 17.93 -20.16 -11.46
C VAL A 76 19.10 -20.61 -10.58
N LEU A 77 19.11 -20.26 -9.30
CA LEU A 77 20.18 -20.67 -8.37
C LEU A 77 20.29 -22.20 -8.23
N GLY A 78 19.15 -22.89 -8.18
CA GLY A 78 19.07 -24.35 -8.09
C GLY A 78 19.31 -25.12 -9.41
N SER A 79 19.37 -24.42 -10.54
CA SER A 79 19.52 -25.04 -11.87
C SER A 79 20.97 -25.43 -12.20
N SER A 80 21.19 -26.06 -13.36
CA SER A 80 22.53 -26.39 -13.89
C SER A 80 23.13 -25.27 -14.77
N ILE A 81 22.58 -24.07 -14.72
CA ILE A 81 23.04 -22.90 -15.50
C ILE A 81 24.45 -22.45 -15.02
N PRO A 82 25.27 -21.81 -15.89
CA PRO A 82 26.58 -21.27 -15.51
C PRO A 82 26.56 -20.38 -14.27
N ILE A 83 27.67 -20.39 -13.55
CA ILE A 83 27.80 -19.71 -12.25
C ILE A 83 27.61 -18.19 -12.37
N GLU A 84 28.05 -17.59 -13.47
CA GLU A 84 27.94 -16.15 -13.72
C GLU A 84 26.47 -15.71 -13.75
N ALA A 85 25.62 -16.50 -14.39
CA ALA A 85 24.18 -16.22 -14.44
C ALA A 85 23.50 -16.44 -13.09
N LYS A 86 23.96 -17.42 -12.29
CA LYS A 86 23.49 -17.60 -10.91
C LYS A 86 23.84 -16.41 -10.04
N LEU A 87 25.06 -15.90 -10.14
CA LEU A 87 25.50 -14.71 -9.40
C LEU A 87 24.73 -13.47 -9.83
N GLY A 88 24.49 -13.31 -11.14
CA GLY A 88 23.63 -12.24 -11.66
C GLY A 88 22.21 -12.32 -11.10
N ALA A 89 21.61 -13.51 -11.04
CA ALA A 89 20.29 -13.73 -10.46
C ALA A 89 20.26 -13.44 -8.95
N ALA A 90 21.27 -13.90 -8.19
CA ALA A 90 21.40 -13.60 -6.77
C ALA A 90 21.49 -12.08 -6.52
N PHE A 91 22.35 -11.38 -7.28
CA PHE A 91 22.50 -9.93 -7.18
C PHE A 91 21.20 -9.21 -7.49
N PHE A 92 20.52 -9.58 -8.57
CA PHE A 92 19.22 -9.01 -8.92
C PHE A 92 18.18 -9.24 -7.81
N GLY A 93 18.12 -10.45 -7.25
CA GLY A 93 17.23 -10.77 -6.13
C GLY A 93 17.55 -9.98 -4.86
N VAL A 94 18.83 -9.71 -4.57
CA VAL A 94 19.26 -8.86 -3.45
C VAL A 94 18.75 -7.43 -3.65
N VAL A 95 18.98 -6.85 -4.83
CA VAL A 95 18.50 -5.49 -5.15
C VAL A 95 16.98 -5.41 -4.99
N MET A 96 16.24 -6.36 -5.56
CA MET A 96 14.78 -6.41 -5.44
C MET A 96 14.30 -6.55 -4.00
N SER A 97 15.01 -7.33 -3.18
CA SER A 97 14.63 -7.53 -1.78
C SER A 97 14.90 -6.30 -0.92
N VAL A 98 16.01 -5.60 -1.17
CA VAL A 98 16.31 -4.32 -0.51
C VAL A 98 15.33 -3.23 -0.94
N LEU A 99 14.98 -3.15 -2.22
CA LEU A 99 13.95 -2.21 -2.69
C LEU A 99 12.59 -2.50 -2.06
N GLY A 100 12.19 -3.77 -1.97
CA GLY A 100 10.94 -4.15 -1.34
C GLY A 100 10.90 -3.82 0.16
N PHE A 101 12.02 -4.00 0.86
CA PHE A 101 12.18 -3.54 2.25
C PHE A 101 11.86 -2.05 2.39
N PHE A 102 12.41 -1.20 1.52
CA PHE A 102 12.18 0.24 1.58
C PHE A 102 10.79 0.65 1.10
N ILE A 103 10.20 -0.03 0.11
CA ILE A 103 8.85 0.27 -0.36
C ILE A 103 7.81 -0.03 0.72
N VAL A 104 7.89 -1.18 1.39
CA VAL A 104 6.99 -1.49 2.51
C VAL A 104 7.12 -0.44 3.61
N TYR A 105 8.34 0.00 3.91
CA TYR A 105 8.56 1.09 4.86
C TYR A 105 7.90 2.41 4.40
N LEU A 106 8.14 2.81 3.15
CA LEU A 106 7.63 4.06 2.58
C LEU A 106 6.11 4.10 2.48
N LEU A 107 5.45 2.96 2.23
CA LEU A 107 3.98 2.88 2.13
C LEU A 107 3.31 2.75 3.51
N ARG A 108 4.01 2.20 4.50
CA ARG A 108 3.47 2.03 5.85
C ARG A 108 3.27 3.36 6.58
N VAL A 109 4.22 4.29 6.46
CA VAL A 109 4.14 5.61 7.12
C VAL A 109 2.87 6.37 6.69
N PRO A 110 2.64 6.66 5.40
CA PRO A 110 1.45 7.38 4.97
C PRO A 110 0.18 6.58 5.26
N PHE A 111 0.20 5.25 5.19
CA PHE A 111 -0.95 4.44 5.58
C PHE A 111 -1.38 4.72 7.03
N LEU A 112 -0.43 4.72 7.98
CA LEU A 112 -0.74 4.95 9.39
C LEU A 112 -1.22 6.38 9.62
N ASP A 113 -0.54 7.37 9.02
CA ASP A 113 -0.89 8.78 9.16
C ASP A 113 -2.29 9.07 8.60
N PHE A 114 -2.60 8.60 7.39
CA PHE A 114 -3.93 8.77 6.79
C PHE A 114 -5.00 8.02 7.58
N PHE A 115 -4.73 6.80 8.03
CA PHE A 115 -5.67 6.02 8.84
C PHE A 115 -6.04 6.77 10.12
N LEU A 116 -5.04 7.21 10.90
CA LEU A 116 -5.26 7.90 12.17
C LEU A 116 -5.98 9.24 11.97
N THR A 117 -5.55 10.02 10.98
CA THR A 117 -6.17 11.31 10.65
C THR A 117 -7.64 11.12 10.26
N THR A 118 -7.94 10.12 9.44
CA THR A 118 -9.31 9.82 8.99
C THR A 118 -10.21 9.45 10.17
N GLU A 119 -9.74 8.62 11.09
CA GLU A 119 -10.51 8.25 12.29
C GLU A 119 -10.69 9.44 13.25
N LEU A 120 -9.69 10.32 13.40
CA LEU A 120 -9.79 11.53 14.23
C LEU A 120 -10.85 12.49 13.69
N ILE A 121 -10.81 12.81 12.39
CA ILE A 121 -11.83 13.66 11.72
C ILE A 121 -13.21 13.01 11.85
N ALA A 122 -13.32 11.70 11.64
CA ALA A 122 -14.58 10.97 11.76
C ALA A 122 -15.22 11.07 13.15
N LYS A 123 -14.38 11.05 14.21
CA LYS A 123 -14.83 11.13 15.59
C LYS A 123 -15.12 12.56 16.04
N ASN A 124 -14.21 13.50 15.76
CA ASN A 124 -14.24 14.84 16.34
C ASN A 124 -15.02 15.84 15.48
N ASP A 125 -14.87 15.79 14.15
CA ASP A 125 -15.44 16.81 13.26
C ASP A 125 -16.77 16.36 12.65
N PHE A 126 -16.89 15.07 12.34
CA PHE A 126 -18.06 14.51 11.67
C PHE A 126 -19.07 13.85 12.61
N GLU A 127 -18.67 13.61 13.87
CA GLU A 127 -19.46 12.92 14.89
C GLU A 127 -20.13 11.64 14.34
N LEU A 128 -19.38 10.86 13.55
CA LEU A 128 -19.92 9.66 12.92
C LEU A 128 -20.26 8.60 13.98
N PRO A 129 -21.41 7.90 13.84
CA PRO A 129 -21.78 6.85 14.79
C PRO A 129 -20.72 5.74 14.77
N ALA A 130 -20.51 5.09 15.93
CA ALA A 130 -19.57 3.97 16.09
C ALA A 130 -19.75 2.88 15.01
N SER A 131 -20.98 2.62 14.57
CA SER A 131 -21.28 1.64 13.52
C SER A 131 -20.68 1.97 12.14
N HIS A 132 -20.29 3.22 11.89
CA HIS A 132 -19.69 3.68 10.63
C HIS A 132 -18.17 3.85 10.73
N ARG A 133 -17.64 4.00 11.95
CA ARG A 133 -16.21 4.13 12.22
C ARG A 133 -15.56 2.75 12.28
N ARG A 134 -14.27 2.66 11.96
CA ARG A 134 -13.55 1.38 11.99
C ARG A 134 -12.88 1.11 13.32
N THR A 135 -12.70 2.13 14.15
CA THR A 135 -12.22 1.97 15.51
C THR A 135 -13.05 2.78 16.49
N ASP A 136 -13.33 2.18 17.66
CA ASP A 136 -14.06 2.84 18.74
C ASP A 136 -13.11 3.66 19.65
N ASP A 137 -11.84 3.26 19.73
CA ASP A 137 -10.82 3.87 20.58
C ASP A 137 -9.53 4.19 19.78
N ILE A 138 -9.39 5.45 19.39
CA ILE A 138 -8.23 5.96 18.64
C ILE A 138 -7.03 6.14 19.59
N THR A 139 -7.28 6.36 20.88
CA THR A 139 -6.25 6.61 21.90
C THR A 139 -5.48 5.36 22.31
N ASP A 140 -6.10 4.18 22.17
CA ASP A 140 -5.45 2.88 22.39
C ASP A 140 -5.26 2.11 21.08
N PHE A 141 -5.02 2.82 19.96
CA PHE A 141 -4.58 2.20 18.71
C PHE A 141 -3.11 1.74 18.82
N ARG A 142 -2.81 0.97 19.87
CA ARG A 142 -1.82 -0.08 19.75
C ARG A 142 -2.38 -0.99 18.69
N ILE A 143 -1.65 -1.16 17.59
CA ILE A 143 -1.86 -2.30 16.70
C ILE A 143 -1.46 -3.54 17.54
N ASP A 144 -2.29 -3.92 18.52
CA ASP A 144 -2.18 -5.12 19.35
C ASP A 144 -2.70 -6.34 18.58
N LYS A 145 -2.78 -6.23 17.25
CA LYS A 145 -2.63 -7.40 16.38
C LYS A 145 -1.18 -7.84 16.55
N GLY A 146 -0.96 -8.84 17.41
CA GLY A 146 0.37 -9.32 17.83
C GLY A 146 1.39 -9.66 16.73
N VAL A 147 1.02 -9.51 15.45
CA VAL A 147 1.90 -9.51 14.29
C VAL A 147 1.41 -8.45 13.29
N ASP A 148 2.19 -7.38 13.09
CA ASP A 148 1.90 -6.39 12.04
C ASP A 148 2.44 -6.87 10.69
N ILE A 149 1.66 -6.73 9.63
CA ILE A 149 1.96 -7.31 8.32
C ILE A 149 3.20 -6.67 7.69
N PRO A 150 3.32 -5.33 7.64
CA PRO A 150 4.56 -4.67 7.24
C PRO A 150 5.80 -5.17 8.01
N ASP A 151 5.71 -5.45 9.31
CA ASP A 151 6.83 -6.00 10.10
C ASP A 151 7.27 -7.36 9.55
N VAL A 152 6.30 -8.23 9.29
CA VAL A 152 6.56 -9.55 8.70
C VAL A 152 7.22 -9.39 7.34
N LEU A 153 6.69 -8.53 6.48
CA LEU A 153 7.25 -8.30 5.15
C LEU A 153 8.69 -7.80 5.23
N VAL A 154 8.96 -6.80 6.06
CA VAL A 154 10.31 -6.26 6.30
C VAL A 154 11.28 -7.37 6.74
N ILE A 155 10.86 -8.22 7.69
CA ILE A 155 11.67 -9.36 8.16
C ILE A 155 11.94 -10.34 7.02
N VAL A 156 10.91 -10.66 6.21
CA VAL A 156 11.02 -11.55 5.05
C VAL A 156 12.01 -10.97 4.03
N TYR A 157 11.89 -9.69 3.67
CA TYR A 157 12.82 -9.02 2.75
C TYR A 157 14.26 -9.05 3.25
N ALA A 158 14.49 -8.74 4.53
CA ALA A 158 15.83 -8.76 5.14
C ALA A 158 16.42 -10.18 5.18
N THR A 159 15.59 -11.18 5.45
CA THR A 159 16.00 -12.59 5.50
C THR A 159 16.35 -13.12 4.11
N VAL A 160 15.48 -12.89 3.11
CA VAL A 160 15.74 -13.30 1.73
C VAL A 160 16.99 -12.63 1.18
N THR A 161 17.21 -11.35 1.50
CA THR A 161 18.45 -10.64 1.16
C THR A 161 19.69 -11.37 1.69
N GLY A 162 19.70 -11.73 2.97
CA GLY A 162 20.81 -12.47 3.57
C GLY A 162 21.02 -13.85 2.96
N VAL A 163 19.93 -14.58 2.70
CA VAL A 163 19.98 -15.90 2.05
C VAL A 163 20.58 -15.81 0.64
N LEU A 164 20.22 -14.79 -0.13
CA LEU A 164 20.75 -14.61 -1.48
C LEU A 164 22.24 -14.23 -1.47
N ILE A 165 22.67 -13.35 -0.55
CA ILE A 165 24.08 -13.03 -0.34
C ILE A 165 24.87 -14.27 0.09
N ALA A 166 24.32 -15.04 1.03
CA ALA A 166 24.94 -16.28 1.48
C ALA A 166 25.08 -17.30 0.35
N SER A 167 24.01 -17.50 -0.43
CA SER A 167 24.01 -18.40 -1.58
C SER A 167 25.03 -17.97 -2.63
N GLY A 168 25.07 -16.67 -2.97
CA GLY A 168 26.07 -16.11 -3.89
C GLY A 168 27.50 -16.31 -3.39
N GLY A 169 27.76 -16.05 -2.10
CA GLY A 169 29.10 -16.23 -1.53
C GLY A 169 29.56 -17.70 -1.48
N VAL A 170 28.65 -18.62 -1.15
CA VAL A 170 28.93 -20.07 -1.21
C VAL A 170 29.23 -20.52 -2.64
N LEU A 171 28.55 -19.96 -3.64
CA LEU A 171 28.83 -20.25 -5.04
C LEU A 171 30.24 -19.79 -5.46
N VAL A 172 30.68 -18.59 -5.06
CA VAL A 172 31.96 -18.01 -5.48
C VAL A 172 33.15 -18.68 -4.80
N ASP A 173 33.15 -18.75 -3.47
CA ASP A 173 34.35 -19.06 -2.69
C ASP A 173 34.29 -20.45 -2.04
N GLN A 174 33.13 -21.14 -2.11
CA GLN A 174 32.87 -22.41 -1.40
C GLN A 174 33.14 -22.38 0.11
N THR A 175 33.39 -21.20 0.68
CA THR A 175 33.71 -21.00 2.09
C THR A 175 32.49 -20.53 2.87
N HIS A 176 32.60 -20.56 4.20
CA HIS A 176 31.60 -20.02 5.11
C HIS A 176 31.54 -18.47 5.14
N LEU A 177 32.41 -17.77 4.39
CA LEU A 177 32.44 -16.31 4.36
C LEU A 177 31.14 -15.71 3.82
N GLY A 178 30.52 -16.35 2.82
CA GLY A 178 29.21 -15.96 2.29
C GLY A 178 28.11 -15.99 3.36
N LEU A 179 28.08 -17.04 4.19
CA LEU A 179 27.13 -17.18 5.30
C LEU A 179 27.31 -16.06 6.33
N GLY A 180 28.57 -15.73 6.65
CA GLY A 180 28.90 -14.61 7.53
C GLY A 180 28.40 -13.27 6.98
N ALA A 181 28.70 -12.97 5.71
CA ALA A 181 28.25 -11.74 5.05
C ALA A 181 26.72 -11.63 4.99
N GLY A 182 26.02 -12.71 4.62
CA GLY A 182 24.56 -12.75 4.60
C GLY A 182 23.95 -12.48 5.98
N THR A 183 24.51 -13.09 7.03
CA THR A 183 24.06 -12.87 8.41
C THR A 183 24.26 -11.43 8.85
N VAL A 184 25.44 -10.85 8.57
CA VAL A 184 25.75 -9.46 8.93
C VAL A 184 24.78 -8.50 8.25
N VAL A 185 24.47 -8.70 6.96
CA VAL A 185 23.53 -7.84 6.23
C VAL A 185 22.11 -7.96 6.76
N THR A 186 21.61 -9.18 6.99
CA THR A 186 20.27 -9.37 7.59
C THR A 186 20.16 -8.69 8.95
N VAL A 187 21.13 -8.91 9.83
CA VAL A 187 21.14 -8.27 11.15
C VAL A 187 21.22 -6.75 11.03
N SER A 188 22.02 -6.21 10.10
CA SER A 188 22.12 -4.78 9.87
C SER A 188 20.79 -4.17 9.42
N LEU A 189 20.10 -4.80 8.46
CA LEU A 189 18.77 -4.36 8.00
C LEU A 189 17.75 -4.40 9.15
N LEU A 190 17.76 -5.46 9.97
CA LEU A 190 16.87 -5.57 11.13
C LEU A 190 17.20 -4.54 12.23
N ILE A 191 18.47 -4.18 12.43
CA ILE A 191 18.86 -3.10 13.34
C ILE A 191 18.37 -1.76 12.81
N VAL A 192 18.55 -1.48 11.51
CA VAL A 192 18.03 -0.26 10.87
C VAL A 192 16.52 -0.18 11.06
N TYR A 193 15.82 -1.28 10.80
CA TYR A 193 14.39 -1.39 11.05
C TYR A 193 14.03 -1.07 12.50
N ARG A 194 14.65 -1.77 13.45
CA ARG A 194 14.32 -1.61 14.88
C ARG A 194 14.67 -0.23 15.44
N ARG A 195 15.74 0.43 14.96
CA ARG A 195 16.23 1.70 15.52
C ARG A 195 15.71 2.94 14.83
N HIS A 196 15.47 2.90 13.53
CA HIS A 196 15.09 4.09 12.77
C HIS A 196 13.64 4.04 12.31
N ILE A 197 13.10 2.84 12.13
CA ILE A 197 11.78 2.63 11.55
C ILE A 197 10.77 2.44 12.69
N VAL A 198 10.93 1.42 13.53
CA VAL A 198 9.99 1.11 14.64
C VAL A 198 9.68 2.31 15.57
N PRO A 199 10.65 3.14 16.01
CA PRO A 199 10.37 4.22 16.96
C PRO A 199 9.45 5.30 16.40
N LYS A 200 9.52 5.59 15.09
CA LYS A 200 8.66 6.59 14.44
C LYS A 200 7.18 6.24 14.49
N TYR A 201 6.84 4.98 14.75
CA TYR A 201 5.44 4.52 14.89
C TYR A 201 4.99 4.42 16.34
N LYS A 202 5.91 4.60 17.29
CA LYS A 202 5.58 4.64 18.73
C LYS A 202 5.40 6.05 19.25
N GLU A 203 5.73 7.06 18.45
CA GLU A 203 5.25 8.44 18.63
C GLU A 203 3.74 8.43 18.33
N THR A 204 3.01 8.04 19.38
CA THR A 204 1.58 7.69 19.41
C THR A 204 0.67 8.85 19.00
N VAL A 205 -0.59 8.53 18.70
CA VAL A 205 -1.76 9.43 18.61
C VAL A 205 -1.75 10.56 19.65
N SER A 206 -1.16 10.35 20.84
CA SER A 206 -0.81 11.38 21.84
C SER A 206 -0.10 12.60 21.26
N ASP A 207 0.93 12.41 20.45
CA ASP A 207 1.76 13.51 19.92
C ASP A 207 1.03 14.23 18.78
N LEU A 208 0.25 13.50 17.98
CA LEU A 208 -0.70 14.07 17.01
C LEU A 208 -1.79 14.90 17.71
N LEU A 209 -2.43 14.37 18.76
CA LEU A 209 -3.44 15.09 19.53
C LEU A 209 -2.86 16.34 20.22
N LYS A 210 -1.66 16.27 20.80
CA LYS A 210 -0.98 17.44 21.36
C LYS A 210 -0.75 18.54 20.31
N SER A 211 -0.42 18.18 19.08
CA SER A 211 -0.23 19.18 18.02
C SER A 211 -1.52 19.90 17.62
N PHE A 212 -2.70 19.28 17.83
CA PHE A 212 -3.99 19.92 17.61
C PHE A 212 -4.47 20.75 18.81
N ASP A 213 -4.06 20.41 20.03
CA ASP A 213 -4.40 21.18 21.24
C ASP A 213 -3.52 22.45 21.42
N GLU A 214 -2.41 22.56 20.67
CA GLU A 214 -1.47 23.68 20.72
C GLU A 214 -1.73 24.78 19.66
N GLU A 215 -2.69 24.59 18.74
CA GLU A 215 -3.18 25.61 17.77
C GLU A 215 -4.47 26.32 18.24
#